data_AF-A0AAD2E866-F1
#
_entry.id   AF-A0AAD2E866-F1
#
_cell.length_a   1.000
_cell.length_b   1.000
_cell.length_c   1.000
_cell.angle_alpha   90.00
_cell.angle_beta   90.00
_cell.angle_gamma   90.00
#
_symmetry.space_group_name_H-M   'P 1'
#
loop_
_entity.id
_entity.type
_entity.pdbx_description
1 polymer ?
#
loop_
_entity_poly.entity_id
_entity_poly.type
_entity_poly.pdbx_seq_one_letter_code
_entity_poly.pdbx_strand_id
1 'polypeptide(L)'
;MEGKQKYGRTAYDIEGYGSISVLPEHQILDCTDRLFLTIKSPSKFTLSGHPWTPCIGSREIFEVQIMKLKASNEFLLKVMARSLNLRRITFYISKAKVKERQ
;
A
#
# COMPACT_ATOMS: atom_id res chain seq x y z
N MET A 1 0.89 13.63 18.95
CA MET A 1 0.34 12.24 18.89
C MET A 1 -1.13 12.22 18.48
N GLU A 2 -2.00 13.07 19.04
CA GLU A 2 -3.45 13.05 18.83
C GLU A 2 -3.89 13.04 17.35
N GLY A 3 -3.32 13.90 16.51
CA GLY A 3 -3.68 13.98 15.09
C GLY A 3 -3.29 12.76 14.24
N LYS A 4 -2.40 11.88 14.72
CA LYS A 4 -2.03 10.63 14.03
C LYS A 4 -2.84 9.44 14.56
N GLN A 5 -3.25 9.49 15.83
CA GLN A 5 -4.02 8.43 16.48
C GLN A 5 -5.40 8.22 15.85
N LYS A 6 -5.99 9.25 15.21
CA LYS A 6 -7.22 9.11 14.42
C LYS A 6 -7.13 8.11 13.27
N TYR A 7 -5.90 7.74 12.88
CA TYR A 7 -5.60 6.76 11.85
C TYR A 7 -5.10 5.45 12.47
N GLY A 8 -5.21 5.27 13.79
CA GLY A 8 -4.71 4.11 14.52
C GLY A 8 -5.28 2.80 14.00
N ARG A 9 -4.40 1.80 13.87
CA ARG A 9 -4.79 0.42 13.53
C ARG A 9 -5.50 -0.27 14.68
N THR A 10 -6.50 -1.09 14.37
CA THR A 10 -6.96 -2.13 15.31
C THR A 10 -5.99 -3.32 15.27
N ALA A 11 -6.07 -4.21 16.26
CA ALA A 11 -5.19 -5.39 16.36
C ALA A 11 -5.29 -6.32 15.13
N TYR A 12 -6.40 -6.28 14.40
CA TYR A 12 -6.68 -7.13 13.24
C TYR A 12 -6.53 -6.40 11.90
N ASP A 13 -6.35 -5.08 11.90
CA ASP A 13 -6.27 -4.30 10.67
C ASP A 13 -4.84 -4.21 10.12
N ILE A 14 -4.72 -4.48 8.82
CA ILE A 14 -3.48 -4.29 8.05
C ILE A 14 -3.41 -2.86 7.48
N GLU A 15 -4.22 -1.91 7.91
CA GLU A 15 -4.13 -0.51 7.43
C GLU A 15 -4.23 0.47 8.59
N GLY A 16 -3.35 1.47 8.61
CA GLY A 16 -3.35 2.58 9.57
C GLY A 16 -2.01 2.83 10.23
N TYR A 17 -2.03 3.78 11.17
CA TYR A 17 -0.91 4.24 11.97
C TYR A 17 -0.69 3.32 13.17
N GLY A 18 0.57 2.98 13.42
CA GLY A 18 0.98 2.26 14.63
C GLY A 18 2.29 1.52 14.44
N SER A 19 2.76 0.89 15.51
CA SER A 19 3.86 -0.07 15.45
C SER A 19 3.34 -1.45 15.00
N ILE A 20 4.26 -2.36 14.72
CA ILE A 20 3.93 -3.74 14.35
C ILE A 20 3.17 -4.40 15.50
N SER A 21 2.04 -5.04 15.17
CA SER A 21 1.27 -5.85 16.12
C SER A 21 2.15 -6.98 16.64
N VAL A 22 2.23 -7.12 17.97
CA VAL A 22 2.98 -8.19 18.65
C VAL A 22 2.29 -9.52 18.34
N LEU A 23 2.98 -10.45 17.65
CA LEU A 23 2.43 -11.75 17.27
C LEU A 23 2.95 -12.87 18.19
N PRO A 24 4.26 -13.06 18.38
CA PRO A 24 4.80 -13.96 19.39
C PRO A 24 5.36 -13.23 20.64
N GLU A 25 5.38 -13.94 21.76
CA GLU A 25 5.80 -13.48 23.10
C GLU A 25 7.28 -13.03 23.18
N HIS A 26 8.09 -13.33 22.15
CA HIS A 26 9.52 -12.99 22.06
C HIS A 26 9.87 -12.14 20.83
N GLN A 27 8.90 -11.43 20.27
CA GLN A 27 9.17 -10.54 19.15
C GLN A 27 10.03 -9.35 19.58
N ILE A 28 11.19 -9.17 18.94
CA ILE A 28 11.95 -7.92 19.04
C ILE A 28 11.18 -6.86 18.24
N LEU A 29 10.82 -5.77 18.91
CA LEU A 29 10.07 -4.68 18.30
C LEU A 29 11.02 -3.67 17.67
N ASP A 30 10.74 -3.29 16.43
CA ASP A 30 11.38 -2.14 15.80
C ASP A 30 10.93 -0.87 16.53
N CYS A 31 11.87 0.02 16.88
CA CYS A 31 11.58 1.35 17.44
C CYS A 31 11.04 2.32 16.38
N THR A 32 10.01 1.93 15.64
CA THR A 32 9.42 2.73 14.54
C THR A 32 7.90 2.66 14.54
N ASP A 33 7.25 3.81 14.46
CA ASP A 33 5.85 3.92 14.07
C ASP A 33 5.70 4.00 12.55
N ARG A 34 4.67 3.36 11.98
CA ARG A 34 4.45 3.32 10.54
C ARG A 34 2.99 3.63 10.21
N LEU A 35 2.77 4.27 9.06
CA LEU A 35 1.45 4.41 8.45
C LEU A 35 1.36 3.45 7.26
N PHE A 36 0.51 2.44 7.36
CA PHE A 36 0.29 1.47 6.29
C PHE A 36 -0.99 1.80 5.53
N LEU A 37 -0.89 1.93 4.21
CA LEU A 37 -2.01 2.29 3.33
C LEU A 37 -2.07 1.32 2.15
N THR A 38 -3.25 0.79 1.83
CA THR A 38 -3.48 0.12 0.56
C THR A 38 -3.96 1.13 -0.46
N ILE A 39 -3.24 1.24 -1.58
CA ILE A 39 -3.59 2.14 -2.66
C ILE A 39 -4.40 1.36 -3.70
N LYS A 40 -5.71 1.57 -3.71
CA LYS A 40 -6.61 0.95 -4.71
C LYS A 40 -6.58 1.70 -6.04
N SER A 41 -6.52 3.03 -5.99
CA SER A 41 -6.27 3.89 -7.15
C SER A 41 -5.46 5.12 -6.73
N PRO A 42 -4.72 5.77 -7.65
CA PRO A 42 -3.96 6.98 -7.34
C PRO A 42 -4.83 8.10 -6.75
N SER A 43 -6.12 8.10 -7.06
CA SER A 43 -7.10 9.11 -6.65
C SER A 43 -7.89 8.77 -5.38
N LYS A 44 -7.79 7.54 -4.86
CA LYS A 44 -8.57 7.08 -3.69
C LYS A 44 -7.63 6.48 -2.64
N PHE A 45 -7.12 7.35 -1.77
CA PHE A 45 -6.47 6.96 -0.52
C PHE A 45 -7.56 6.70 0.53
N THR A 46 -7.98 5.45 0.65
CA THR A 46 -8.89 5.04 1.73
C THR A 46 -8.06 4.39 2.82
N LEU A 47 -8.19 4.87 4.05
CA LEU A 47 -7.70 4.21 5.24
C LEU A 47 -8.90 3.73 6.05
N SER A 48 -9.05 2.42 6.27
CA SER A 48 -10.13 1.85 7.09
C SER A 48 -11.53 2.44 6.78
N GLY A 49 -11.82 2.71 5.50
CA GLY A 49 -13.08 3.32 5.04
C GLY A 49 -13.15 4.86 5.05
N HIS A 50 -12.20 5.55 5.66
CA HIS A 50 -12.12 7.01 5.68
C HIS A 50 -11.15 7.55 4.62
N PRO A 51 -11.51 8.64 3.90
CA PRO A 51 -10.57 9.32 3.02
C PRO A 51 -9.37 9.81 3.84
N TRP A 52 -8.19 9.30 3.55
CA TRP A 52 -6.97 9.87 4.09
C TRP A 52 -6.67 11.13 3.27
N THR A 53 -6.78 12.30 3.91
CA THR A 53 -6.38 13.57 3.30
C THR A 53 -4.95 13.89 3.79
N PRO A 54 -3.92 13.73 2.94
CA PRO A 54 -2.63 14.33 3.21
C PRO A 54 -2.79 15.84 3.42
N CYS A 55 -1.95 16.46 4.25
CA CYS A 55 -1.91 17.93 4.34
C CYS A 55 -1.76 18.53 2.94
N ILE A 56 -2.47 19.64 2.67
CA ILE A 56 -2.45 20.36 1.39
C ILE A 56 -0.99 20.56 0.95
N GLY A 57 -0.65 20.09 -0.27
CA GLY A 57 0.71 20.06 -0.82
C GLY A 57 1.39 18.68 -0.83
N SER A 58 1.13 17.81 0.14
CA SER A 58 1.72 16.46 0.18
C SER A 58 1.00 15.45 -0.71
N ARG A 59 -0.23 15.76 -1.15
CA ARG A 59 -1.04 14.88 -2.00
C ARG A 59 -0.46 14.67 -3.39
N GLU A 60 -0.15 15.76 -4.10
CA GLU A 60 0.33 15.70 -5.48
C GLU A 60 1.68 14.99 -5.56
N ILE A 61 2.57 15.27 -4.60
CA ILE A 61 3.86 14.59 -4.46
C ILE A 61 3.63 13.08 -4.28
N PHE A 62 2.70 12.70 -3.40
CA PHE A 62 2.38 11.29 -3.17
C PHE A 62 1.82 10.61 -4.42
N GLU A 63 0.89 11.26 -5.12
CA GLU A 63 0.32 10.75 -6.38
C GLU A 63 1.40 10.53 -7.46
N VAL A 64 2.30 11.50 -7.65
CA VAL A 64 3.42 11.39 -8.61
C VAL A 64 4.35 10.24 -8.24
N GLN A 65 4.69 10.08 -6.96
CA GLN A 65 5.56 8.98 -6.51
C GLN A 65 4.91 7.61 -6.73
N ILE A 66 3.61 7.48 -6.48
CA ILE A 66 2.85 6.25 -6.73
C ILE A 66 2.85 5.89 -8.22
N MET A 67 2.64 6.88 -9.10
CA MET A 67 2.69 6.65 -10.55
C MET A 67 4.06 6.15 -11.00
N LYS A 68 5.15 6.78 -10.50
CA LYS A 68 6.52 6.35 -10.78
C LYS A 68 6.81 4.94 -10.27
N LEU A 69 6.38 4.62 -9.05
CA LEU A 69 6.55 3.29 -8.47
C LEU A 69 5.79 2.23 -9.25
N LYS A 70 4.55 2.52 -9.65
CA LYS A 70 3.73 1.62 -10.48
C LYS A 70 4.40 1.33 -11.83
N ALA A 71 4.85 2.37 -12.53
CA ALA A 71 5.54 2.20 -13.81
C ALA A 71 6.83 1.37 -13.67
N SER A 72 7.61 1.63 -12.62
CA SER A 72 8.85 0.89 -12.32
C SER A 72 8.55 -0.58 -11.99
N ASN A 73 7.53 -0.86 -11.19
CA ASN A 73 7.11 -2.21 -10.87
C ASN A 73 6.61 -2.97 -12.10
N GLU A 74 5.82 -2.33 -12.97
CA GLU A 74 5.38 -2.93 -14.23
C GLU A 74 6.56 -3.26 -15.15
N PHE A 75 7.57 -2.40 -15.22
CA PHE A 75 8.80 -2.66 -15.96
C PHE A 75 9.59 -3.84 -15.35
N LEU A 76 9.81 -3.85 -14.04
CA LEU A 76 10.53 -4.91 -13.36
C LEU A 76 9.82 -6.26 -13.52
N LEU A 77 8.50 -6.30 -13.36
CA LEU A 77 7.68 -7.48 -13.60
C LEU A 77 7.81 -7.98 -15.04
N LYS A 78 7.89 -7.09 -16.03
CA LYS A 78 8.15 -7.45 -17.43
C LYS A 78 9.50 -8.14 -17.61
N VAL A 79 10.55 -7.59 -17.01
CA VAL A 79 11.91 -8.15 -17.10
C VAL A 79 12.00 -9.51 -16.37
N MET A 80 11.42 -9.61 -15.17
CA MET A 80 11.38 -10.88 -14.43
C MET A 80 10.62 -11.97 -15.20
N ALA A 81 9.47 -11.63 -15.80
CA ALA A 81 8.70 -12.56 -16.61
C ALA A 81 9.49 -13.09 -17.82
N ARG A 82 10.25 -12.21 -18.50
CA ARG A 82 11.14 -12.62 -19.59
C ARG A 82 12.26 -13.54 -19.12
N SER A 83 12.87 -13.22 -17.98
CA SER A 83 13.95 -14.01 -17.38
C SER A 83 13.49 -15.42 -16.99
N LEU A 84 12.23 -15.56 -16.59
CA LEU A 84 11.58 -16.82 -16.26
C LEU A 84 10.90 -17.50 -17.46
N ASN A 85 11.13 -17.00 -18.69
CA ASN A 85 10.54 -17.51 -19.93
C ASN A 85 8.99 -17.59 -19.92
N LEU A 86 8.33 -16.67 -19.21
CA LEU A 86 6.87 -16.60 -19.13
C LEU A 86 6.32 -15.85 -20.35
N ARG A 87 5.54 -16.54 -21.20
CA ARG A 87 4.98 -16.01 -22.46
C ARG A 87 4.09 -14.77 -22.31
N ARG A 88 3.48 -14.53 -21.15
CA ARG A 88 2.56 -13.41 -20.91
C ARG A 88 2.51 -13.00 -19.44
N ILE A 89 2.77 -11.72 -19.16
CA ILE A 89 2.56 -11.06 -17.85
C ILE A 89 1.06 -10.89 -17.52
N THR A 90 0.18 -11.25 -18.46
CA THR A 90 -1.27 -11.06 -18.41
C THR A 90 -1.94 -11.70 -17.19
N PHE A 91 -1.29 -12.67 -16.54
CA PHE A 91 -1.81 -13.30 -15.32
C PHE A 91 -1.84 -12.36 -14.10
N TYR A 92 -0.91 -11.41 -13.99
CA TYR A 92 -0.79 -10.56 -12.79
C TYR A 92 -1.55 -9.24 -12.89
N ILE A 93 -1.75 -8.70 -14.10
CA ILE A 93 -2.49 -7.44 -14.31
C ILE A 93 -4.01 -7.67 -14.26
N SER A 94 -4.51 -8.87 -14.60
CA SER A 94 -5.95 -9.16 -14.65
C SER A 94 -6.60 -9.28 -13.26
N LYS A 95 -5.88 -9.79 -12.25
CA LYS A 95 -6.40 -9.88 -10.86
C LYS A 95 -6.63 -8.51 -10.22
N ALA A 96 -5.97 -7.44 -10.71
CA ALA A 96 -6.23 -6.07 -10.27
C ALA A 96 -7.57 -5.52 -10.81
N LYS A 97 -8.08 -6.01 -11.95
CA LYS A 97 -9.38 -5.60 -12.52
C LYS A 97 -10.56 -6.43 -12.03
N VAL A 98 -10.33 -7.67 -11.59
CA VAL A 98 -11.43 -8.58 -11.18
C VAL A 98 -11.97 -8.24 -9.79
N LYS A 99 -11.21 -7.56 -8.92
CA LYS A 99 -11.68 -7.15 -7.58
C LYS A 99 -12.51 -5.85 -7.53
N GLU A 100 -12.72 -5.16 -8.66
CA GLU A 100 -13.58 -3.96 -8.75
C GLU A 100 -15.04 -4.26 -9.18
N ARG A 101 -15.42 -5.54 -9.27
CA ARG A 101 -16.79 -5.96 -9.60
C ARG A 101 -17.28 -7.09 -8.71
N GLN A 102 -17.30 -6.88 -7.39
CA GLN A 102 -18.17 -7.59 -6.44
C GLN A 102 -18.54 -6.64 -5.30
#